data_AF-A0A969TDG3-F1
#
_entry.id   AF-A0A969TDG3-F1
#
_cell.length_a   1.000
_cell.length_b   1.000
_cell.length_c   1.000
_cell.angle_alpha   90.00
_cell.angle_beta   90.00
_cell.angle_gamma   90.00
#
_symmetry.space_group_name_H-M   'P 1'
#
loop_
_entity.id
_entity.type
_entity.pdbx_description
1 polymer ?
#
loop_
_entity_poly.entity_id
_entity_poly.type
_entity_poly.pdbx_seq_one_letter_code
_entity_poly.pdbx_strand_id
1 'polypeptide(L)'
;MSKDSQRNSAFNAAANSEVYHARLEDIAQFTPEKIGHLRRGGIRSGLGRTDTETLQMLDKIPPSQRAGIDGQSATYKVKEYLSDKDASHIISHKRGGSGNSDNIKWENKSINRARGDRNMTLVKSK
;
A
#
# COMPACT_ATOMS: atom_id res chain seq x y z
N MET A 1 -50.70 -1.37 -27.67
CA MET A 1 -49.70 -0.26 -27.76
C MET A 1 -50.02 0.68 -26.60
N SER A 2 -49.12 1.09 -25.70
CA SER A 2 -47.66 1.06 -25.72
C SER A 2 -47.08 0.74 -24.33
N LYS A 3 -46.08 -0.14 -24.29
CA LYS A 3 -45.31 -0.56 -23.10
C LYS A 3 -44.11 0.37 -22.93
N ASP A 4 -44.35 1.65 -22.64
CA ASP A 4 -43.25 2.64 -22.59
C ASP A 4 -42.90 3.13 -21.18
N SER A 5 -43.68 2.76 -20.15
CA SER A 5 -43.44 3.31 -18.80
C SER A 5 -42.41 2.56 -17.96
N GLN A 6 -41.84 1.45 -18.43
CA GLN A 6 -40.95 0.58 -17.63
C GLN A 6 -39.48 0.57 -18.04
N ARG A 7 -39.07 1.31 -19.09
CA ARG A 7 -37.70 1.19 -19.62
C ARG A 7 -36.70 2.18 -19.03
N ASN A 8 -37.15 3.24 -18.35
CA ASN A 8 -36.24 4.30 -17.91
C ASN A 8 -35.91 4.27 -16.41
N SER A 9 -36.48 3.35 -15.62
CA SER A 9 -36.20 3.24 -14.18
C SER A 9 -35.03 2.30 -13.83
N ALA A 10 -34.42 1.62 -14.81
CA ALA A 10 -33.44 0.55 -14.55
C ALA A 10 -31.96 0.97 -14.69
N PHE A 11 -31.65 2.21 -15.05
CA PHE A 11 -30.25 2.63 -15.31
C PHE A 11 -29.65 3.64 -14.34
N ASN A 12 -30.38 4.08 -13.31
CA ASN A 12 -29.86 4.99 -12.29
C ASN A 12 -29.90 4.39 -10.88
N ALA A 13 -29.73 3.08 -10.75
CA ALA A 13 -29.11 2.54 -9.56
C ALA A 13 -27.62 2.87 -9.66
N ALA A 14 -27.25 4.11 -9.34
CA ALA A 14 -25.88 4.42 -8.97
C ALA A 14 -25.56 3.46 -7.81
N ALA A 15 -24.87 2.37 -8.14
CA ALA A 15 -24.39 1.43 -7.17
C ALA A 15 -23.44 2.24 -6.26
N ASN A 16 -23.94 2.67 -5.11
CA ASN A 16 -23.13 3.11 -4.00
C ASN A 16 -22.39 1.87 -3.47
N SER A 17 -21.51 1.29 -4.28
CA SER A 17 -20.55 0.32 -3.81
C SER A 17 -19.56 1.10 -2.96
N GLU A 18 -19.79 1.11 -1.65
CA GLU A 18 -18.83 1.65 -0.70
C GLU A 18 -17.47 1.01 -0.99
N VAL A 19 -16.49 1.84 -1.36
CA VAL A 19 -15.14 1.36 -1.63
C VAL A 19 -14.50 1.06 -0.28
N TYR A 20 -14.20 -0.21 -0.04
CA TYR A 20 -13.52 -0.64 1.18
C TYR A 20 -12.01 -0.49 1.02
N HIS A 21 -11.36 0.22 1.94
CA HIS A 21 -9.91 0.30 1.98
C HIS A 21 -9.33 -0.65 3.04
N ALA A 22 -8.29 -1.40 2.68
CA ALA A 22 -7.63 -2.34 3.57
C ALA A 22 -7.22 -1.67 4.89
N ARG A 23 -7.45 -2.35 6.01
CA ARG A 23 -7.00 -1.97 7.36
C ARG A 23 -5.94 -2.93 7.87
N LEU A 24 -5.22 -2.55 8.93
CA LEU A 24 -4.19 -3.41 9.52
C LEU A 24 -4.76 -4.72 10.09
N GLU A 25 -5.95 -4.66 10.68
CA GLU A 25 -6.70 -5.84 11.16
C GLU A 25 -7.00 -6.84 10.03
N ASP A 26 -7.49 -6.34 8.88
CA ASP A 26 -7.76 -7.16 7.72
C ASP A 26 -6.47 -7.81 7.19
N ILE A 27 -5.37 -7.04 7.12
CA ILE A 27 -4.09 -7.56 6.64
C ILE A 27 -3.59 -8.68 7.55
N ALA A 28 -3.72 -8.51 8.86
CA ALA A 28 -3.36 -9.52 9.85
C ALA A 28 -4.24 -10.78 9.73
N GLN A 29 -5.50 -10.63 9.34
CA GLN A 29 -6.45 -11.73 9.17
C GLN A 29 -6.25 -12.48 7.85
N PHE A 30 -6.20 -11.78 6.72
CA PHE A 30 -6.28 -12.39 5.39
C PHE A 30 -4.94 -12.56 4.67
N THR A 31 -3.94 -11.73 5.01
CA THR A 31 -2.59 -11.76 4.42
C THR A 31 -1.50 -11.56 5.48
N PRO A 32 -1.47 -12.37 6.55
CA PRO A 32 -0.61 -12.15 7.72
C PRO A 32 0.88 -12.04 7.36
N GLU A 33 1.34 -12.69 6.30
CA GLU A 33 2.71 -12.60 5.82
C GLU A 33 3.15 -11.17 5.43
N LYS A 34 2.18 -10.28 5.10
CA LYS A 34 2.46 -8.89 4.73
C LYS A 34 2.49 -7.94 5.92
N ILE A 35 1.99 -8.33 7.09
CA ILE A 35 2.08 -7.48 8.29
C ILE A 35 3.55 -7.23 8.66
N GLY A 36 4.41 -8.23 8.46
CA GLY A 36 5.85 -8.11 8.70
C GLY A 36 6.53 -7.10 7.77
N HIS A 37 6.07 -7.00 6.52
CA HIS A 37 6.58 -5.99 5.57
C HIS A 37 6.24 -4.58 6.05
N LEU A 38 5.00 -4.35 6.52
CA LEU A 38 4.58 -3.05 7.04
C LEU A 38 5.34 -2.68 8.32
N ARG A 39 5.44 -3.60 9.28
CA ARG A 39 6.05 -3.36 10.59
C ARG A 39 7.57 -3.23 10.57
N ARG A 40 8.25 -3.96 9.68
CA ARG A 40 9.72 -4.11 9.72
C ARG A 40 10.43 -3.98 8.38
N GLY A 41 9.71 -3.82 7.28
CA GLY A 41 10.34 -3.64 5.97
C GLY A 41 11.34 -2.48 6.01
N GLY A 42 12.58 -2.74 5.58
CA GLY A 42 13.66 -1.77 5.57
C GLY A 42 14.28 -1.50 6.95
N ILE A 43 13.85 -2.15 8.03
CA ILE A 43 14.37 -1.94 9.39
C ILE A 43 15.29 -3.11 9.78
N ARG A 44 16.35 -2.83 10.55
CA ARG A 44 17.25 -3.87 11.08
C ARG A 44 16.51 -4.78 12.07
N SER A 45 16.98 -6.02 12.18
CA SER A 45 16.45 -6.98 13.15
C SER A 45 16.51 -6.43 14.58
N GLY A 46 15.48 -6.69 15.39
CA GLY A 46 15.35 -6.20 16.77
C GLY A 46 14.65 -4.85 16.93
N LEU A 47 14.39 -4.12 15.84
CA LEU A 47 13.60 -2.88 15.83
C LEU A 47 12.29 -3.08 15.05
N GLY A 48 11.30 -2.24 15.33
CA GLY A 48 9.99 -2.28 14.68
C GLY A 48 9.31 -0.92 14.69
N ARG A 49 8.39 -0.73 13.76
CA ARG A 49 7.50 0.45 13.72
C ARG A 49 6.48 0.40 14.83
N THR A 50 6.08 1.58 15.29
CA THR A 50 4.84 1.75 16.05
C THR A 50 3.61 1.39 15.19
N ASP A 51 2.44 1.25 15.81
CA ASP A 51 1.20 1.03 15.04
C ASP A 51 0.89 2.23 14.12
N THR A 52 1.14 3.45 14.59
CA THR A 52 0.99 4.68 13.78
C THR A 52 1.90 4.66 12.55
N GLU A 53 3.17 4.30 12.71
CA GLU A 53 4.09 4.19 11.58
C GLU A 53 3.75 3.02 10.66
N THR A 54 3.21 1.93 11.20
CA THR A 54 2.72 0.79 10.40
C THR A 54 1.53 1.21 9.54
N LEU A 55 0.62 2.01 10.08
CA LEU A 55 -0.49 2.60 9.33
C LEU A 55 0.02 3.57 8.24
N GLN A 56 1.00 4.42 8.55
CA GLN A 56 1.63 5.29 7.56
C GLN A 56 2.29 4.49 6.42
N MET A 57 2.86 3.31 6.71
CA MET A 57 3.38 2.42 5.68
C MET A 57 2.28 1.83 4.79
N LEU A 58 1.10 1.55 5.35
CA LEU A 58 -0.08 1.14 4.58
C LEU A 58 -0.61 2.29 3.71
N ASP A 59 -0.65 3.51 4.24
CA ASP A 59 -1.12 4.69 3.51
C ASP A 59 -0.22 5.10 2.35
N LYS A 60 1.06 4.71 2.38
CA LYS A 60 1.99 4.84 1.25
C LYS A 60 1.67 3.91 0.08
N ILE A 61 0.76 2.95 0.24
CA ILE A 61 0.24 2.13 -0.87
C ILE A 61 -0.84 2.95 -1.58
N PRO A 62 -0.77 3.10 -2.92
CA PRO A 62 -1.77 3.86 -3.67
C PRO A 62 -3.19 3.39 -3.35
N PRO A 63 -4.18 4.30 -3.16
CA PRO A 63 -5.55 3.92 -2.79
C PRO A 63 -6.15 2.82 -3.68
N SER A 64 -5.93 2.89 -5.01
CA SER A 64 -6.40 1.87 -5.97
C SER A 64 -5.81 0.47 -5.75
N GLN A 65 -4.64 0.40 -5.12
CA GLN A 65 -3.89 -0.83 -4.79
C GLN A 65 -4.19 -1.33 -3.37
N ARG A 66 -5.10 -0.67 -2.65
CA ARG A 66 -5.58 -1.08 -1.33
C ARG A 66 -7.10 -0.96 -1.18
N ALA A 67 -7.83 -0.88 -2.30
CA ALA A 67 -9.27 -0.72 -2.35
C ALA A 67 -9.95 -1.98 -2.91
N GLY A 68 -11.01 -2.45 -2.26
CA GLY A 68 -11.79 -3.62 -2.64
C GLY A 68 -13.27 -3.43 -2.33
N ILE A 69 -14.05 -4.49 -2.51
CA ILE A 69 -15.46 -4.53 -2.10
C ILE A 69 -15.62 -4.89 -0.61
N ASP A 70 -14.57 -5.47 -0.02
CA ASP A 70 -14.48 -5.90 1.37
C ASP A 70 -13.01 -5.94 1.84
N GLY A 71 -12.77 -6.30 3.10
CA GLY A 71 -11.44 -6.41 3.68
C GLY A 71 -10.56 -7.47 3.00
N GLN A 72 -11.14 -8.59 2.59
CA GLN A 72 -10.38 -9.67 1.95
C GLN A 72 -9.87 -9.26 0.57
N SER A 73 -10.73 -8.75 -0.30
CA SER A 73 -10.36 -8.27 -1.64
C SER A 73 -9.39 -7.08 -1.59
N ALA A 74 -9.58 -6.15 -0.65
CA ALA A 74 -8.68 -5.01 -0.48
C ALA A 74 -7.28 -5.44 -0.04
N THR A 75 -7.17 -6.41 0.88
CA THR A 75 -5.88 -6.90 1.39
C THR A 75 -5.14 -7.77 0.38
N TYR A 76 -5.84 -8.52 -0.48
CA TYR A 76 -5.19 -9.22 -1.59
C TYR A 76 -4.52 -8.26 -2.58
N LYS A 77 -5.13 -7.10 -2.87
CA LYS A 77 -4.45 -6.06 -3.67
C LYS A 77 -3.22 -5.50 -2.99
N VAL A 78 -3.27 -5.27 -1.66
CA VAL A 78 -2.08 -4.89 -0.89
C VAL A 78 -0.98 -5.95 -1.02
N LYS A 79 -1.33 -7.23 -0.90
CA LYS A 79 -0.39 -8.35 -1.05
C LYS A 79 0.24 -8.38 -2.44
N GLU A 80 -0.56 -8.20 -3.49
CA GLU A 80 -0.10 -8.13 -4.87
C GLU A 80 0.84 -6.94 -5.09
N TYR A 81 0.43 -5.74 -4.65
CA TYR A 81 1.26 -4.54 -4.71
C TYR A 81 2.60 -4.73 -3.99
N LEU A 82 2.60 -5.36 -2.81
CA LEU A 82 3.82 -5.63 -2.04
C LEU A 82 4.60 -6.87 -2.49
N SER A 83 4.18 -7.55 -3.57
CA SER A 83 4.86 -8.77 -4.05
C SER A 83 6.21 -8.45 -4.66
N ASP A 84 6.34 -7.33 -5.36
CA ASP A 84 7.55 -6.87 -6.06
C ASP A 84 8.17 -5.61 -5.42
N LYS A 85 7.68 -5.18 -4.26
CA LYS A 85 8.15 -3.96 -3.56
C LYS A 85 9.00 -4.26 -2.34
N ASP A 86 10.03 -3.45 -2.15
CA ASP A 86 10.78 -3.34 -0.91
C ASP A 86 10.46 -1.99 -0.22
N ALA A 87 10.48 -2.00 1.11
CA ALA A 87 10.51 -0.78 1.89
C ALA A 87 11.91 -0.19 1.82
N SER A 88 12.01 0.95 1.16
CA SER A 88 13.24 1.50 0.64
C SER A 88 13.54 2.85 1.26
N HIS A 89 14.79 3.04 1.70
CA HIS A 89 15.23 4.29 2.33
C HIS A 89 15.46 5.40 1.29
N ILE A 90 14.91 6.58 1.55
CA ILE A 90 15.18 7.79 0.77
C ILE A 90 16.62 8.24 1.02
N ILE A 91 16.99 8.42 2.29
CA ILE A 91 18.36 8.60 2.76
C ILE A 91 18.84 7.28 3.33
N SER A 92 19.93 6.73 2.81
CA SER A 92 20.41 5.43 3.27
C SER A 92 20.94 5.50 4.69
N HIS A 93 20.84 4.39 5.42
CA HIS A 93 21.32 4.31 6.80
C HIS A 93 22.83 4.55 6.92
N LYS A 94 23.63 4.15 5.91
CA LYS A 94 25.07 4.44 5.85
C LYS A 94 25.38 5.93 5.69
N ARG A 95 24.39 6.72 5.28
CA ARG A 95 24.47 8.17 5.09
C ARG A 95 23.63 8.94 6.13
N GLY A 96 23.34 8.30 7.27
CA GLY A 96 22.64 8.92 8.39
C GLY A 96 21.11 8.91 8.32
N GLY A 97 20.51 8.19 7.36
CA GLY A 97 19.06 8.05 7.29
C GLY A 97 18.48 7.18 8.42
N SER A 98 17.26 7.50 8.84
CA SER A 98 16.51 6.78 9.88
C SER A 98 15.66 5.64 9.30
N GLY A 99 15.17 4.74 10.18
CA GLY A 99 14.20 3.69 9.82
C GLY A 99 12.73 4.15 9.89
N ASN A 100 12.50 5.42 10.25
CA ASN A 100 11.18 6.01 10.43
C ASN A 100 10.39 6.00 9.12
N SER A 101 9.07 5.99 9.22
CA SER A 101 8.19 5.91 8.05
C SER A 101 8.41 7.05 7.04
N ASP A 102 8.74 8.26 7.48
CA ASP A 102 8.98 9.45 6.64
C ASP A 102 10.16 9.27 5.68
N ASN A 103 11.21 8.57 6.09
CA ASN A 103 12.39 8.25 5.28
C ASN A 103 12.22 6.98 4.43
N ILE A 104 11.05 6.35 4.43
CA ILE A 104 10.81 5.07 3.73
C ILE A 104 9.73 5.23 2.66
N LYS A 105 9.90 4.59 1.50
CA LYS A 105 8.85 4.44 0.48
C LYS A 105 8.79 3.01 -0.04
N TRP A 106 7.67 2.64 -0.65
CA TRP A 106 7.61 1.41 -1.44
C TRP A 106 8.28 1.63 -2.80
N GLU A 107 9.32 0.85 -3.07
CA GLU A 107 10.08 0.91 -4.33
C GLU A 107 10.13 -0.48 -4.96
N ASN A 108 10.20 -0.56 -6.29
CA ASN A 108 10.43 -1.85 -6.93
C ASN A 108 11.73 -2.50 -6.42
N LYS A 109 11.65 -3.79 -6.09
CA LYS A 109 12.75 -4.58 -5.52
C LYS A 109 14.04 -4.49 -6.32
N SER A 110 13.95 -4.59 -7.65
CA SER A 110 15.13 -4.55 -8.52
C SER A 110 15.84 -3.20 -8.44
N ILE A 111 15.08 -2.10 -8.48
CA ILE A 111 15.59 -0.73 -8.39
C ILE A 111 16.24 -0.48 -7.03
N ASN A 112 15.56 -0.85 -5.94
CA ASN A 112 16.08 -0.68 -4.59
C ASN A 112 17.41 -1.42 -4.40
N ARG A 113 17.46 -2.69 -4.81
CA ARG A 113 18.67 -3.53 -4.68
C ARG A 113 19.82 -3.02 -5.54
N ALA A 114 19.54 -2.58 -6.77
CA ALA A 114 20.54 -2.01 -7.67
C ALA A 114 21.10 -0.68 -7.14
N ARG A 115 20.26 0.15 -6.49
CA ARG A 115 20.71 1.42 -5.88
C ARG A 115 21.63 1.21 -4.68
N GLY A 116 21.45 0.13 -3.92
CA GLY A 116 22.29 -0.20 -2.78
C GLY A 116 22.22 0.87 -1.68
N ASP A 117 23.37 1.39 -1.25
CA ASP A 117 23.47 2.38 -0.18
C ASP A 117 23.46 3.85 -0.65
N ARG A 118 23.21 4.08 -1.94
CA ARG A 118 23.06 5.43 -2.49
C ARG A 118 21.72 6.01 -2.07
N ASN A 119 21.67 7.31 -1.76
CA ASN A 119 20.40 8.00 -1.54
C ASN A 119 19.55 7.95 -2.81
N MET A 120 18.23 7.98 -2.65
CA MET A 120 17.33 8.16 -3.78
C MET A 120 17.60 9.51 -4.42
N THR A 121 17.87 9.52 -5.72
CA THR A 121 17.91 10.75 -6.50
C THR A 121 16.47 11.18 -6.78
N LEU A 122 16.10 12.36 -6.30
CA LEU A 122 14.84 12.99 -6.67
C LEU A 122 14.86 13.19 -8.19
N VAL A 123 13.99 12.48 -8.91
CA VAL A 123 13.73 12.84 -10.31
C VAL A 123 12.93 14.13 -10.22
N LYS A 124 13.55 15.26 -10.55
CA LYS A 124 12.81 16.50 -10.77
C LYS A 124 11.90 16.24 -11.97
N SER A 125 10.60 16.16 -11.74
CA SER A 125 9.61 16.26 -12.81
C SER A 125 9.89 17.56 -13.56
N LYS A 126 10.17 17.48 -14.86
CA LYS A 126 10.24 18.64 -15.75
C LYS A 126 8.83 19.13 -16.06
#